data_AF-A0A932CW33-F1
#
_entry.id   AF-A0A932CW33-F1
#
_cell.length_a   1.000
_cell.length_b   1.000
_cell.length_c   1.000
_cell.angle_alpha   90.00
_cell.angle_beta   90.00
_cell.angle_gamma   90.00
#
_symmetry.space_group_name_H-M   'P 1'
#
loop_
_entity.id
_entity.type
_entity.pdbx_description
1 polymer ?
#
loop_
_entity_poly.entity_id
_entity_poly.type
_entity_poly.pdbx_seq_one_letter_code
_entity_poly.pdbx_strand_id
1 'polypeptide(L)' 'MATNPNVAFGVCSVCRKEILVGAKLIRCTVSTCNRKRFPLYFCSPSCWDAHLPDARHRDPAYTEEVARKQ' A
#
# COMPACT_ATOMS: atom_id res chain seq x y z
N MET A 1 -11.18 -6.04 -26.86
CA MET A 1 -9.79 -5.89 -26.36
C MET A 1 -9.84 -5.88 -24.83
N ALA A 2 -9.49 -6.98 -24.17
CA ALA A 2 -9.34 -7.01 -22.71
C ALA A 2 -8.10 -7.86 -22.38
N THR A 3 -6.94 -7.35 -22.76
CA THR A 3 -5.69 -7.79 -22.14
C THR A 3 -5.75 -7.32 -20.69
N ASN A 4 -5.77 -8.25 -19.73
CA ASN A 4 -4.72 -8.23 -18.73
C ASN A 4 -4.71 -9.52 -17.91
N PRO A 5 -3.55 -10.18 -17.78
CA PRO A 5 -3.38 -11.15 -16.70
C PRO A 5 -3.47 -10.35 -15.40
N ASN A 6 -4.55 -10.54 -14.65
CA ASN A 6 -4.82 -9.87 -13.38
C ASN A 6 -3.85 -10.39 -12.31
N VAL A 7 -2.56 -10.07 -12.43
CA VAL A 7 -1.57 -10.52 -11.48
C VAL A 7 -1.67 -9.64 -10.24
N ALA A 8 -2.14 -10.22 -9.15
CA ALA A 8 -2.12 -9.57 -7.84
C ALA A 8 -0.65 -9.29 -7.46
N PHE A 9 -0.31 -8.03 -7.26
CA PHE A 9 0.96 -7.60 -6.71
C PHE A 9 1.00 -7.81 -5.20
N GLY A 10 -0.10 -7.49 -4.53
CA GLY A 10 -0.25 -7.61 -3.08
C GLY A 10 -1.67 -7.27 -2.66
N VAL A 11 -1.89 -7.20 -1.35
CA VAL A 11 -3.20 -6.84 -0.77
C VAL A 11 -3.05 -5.63 0.14
N CYS A 12 -4.09 -4.79 0.17
CA CYS A 12 -4.17 -3.67 1.10
C CYS A 12 -4.22 -4.19 2.54
N SER A 13 -3.41 -3.65 3.44
CA SER A 13 -3.40 -4.12 4.83
C SER A 13 -4.62 -3.69 5.65
N VAL A 14 -5.39 -2.70 5.17
CA VAL A 14 -6.59 -2.19 5.86
C VAL A 14 -7.86 -2.85 5.33
N CYS A 15 -8.12 -2.76 4.03
CA CYS A 15 -9.34 -3.28 3.43
C CYS A 15 -9.18 -4.66 2.76
N ARG A 16 -7.96 -5.23 2.75
CA ARG A 16 -7.63 -6.51 2.07
C ARG A 16 -7.92 -6.53 0.57
N LYS A 17 -8.11 -5.36 -0.04
CA LYS A 17 -8.32 -5.22 -1.48
C LYS A 17 -7.06 -5.64 -2.24
N GLU A 18 -7.24 -6.44 -3.27
CA GLU A 18 -6.16 -6.85 -4.15
C GLU A 18 -5.62 -5.65 -4.94
N ILE A 19 -4.31 -5.44 -4.86
CA ILE A 19 -3.56 -4.44 -5.61
C ILE A 19 -2.98 -5.17 -6.80
N LEU A 20 -3.36 -4.74 -8.00
CA LEU A 20 -2.89 -5.34 -9.24
C LEU A 20 -1.52 -4.77 -9.62
N VAL A 21 -0.71 -5.56 -10.30
CA VAL A 21 0.50 -5.04 -10.95
C VAL A 21 0.10 -3.94 -11.95
N GLY A 22 0.71 -2.76 -11.83
CA GLY A 22 0.38 -1.55 -12.57
C GLY A 22 -0.62 -0.62 -11.89
N ALA A 23 -1.25 -1.05 -10.77
CA ALA A 23 -2.10 -0.17 -9.97
C ALA A 23 -1.28 0.79 -9.11
N LYS A 24 -1.86 1.94 -8.77
CA LYS A 24 -1.31 2.83 -7.75
C LYS A 24 -1.42 2.16 -6.38
N LEU A 25 -0.32 2.15 -5.66
CA LEU A 25 -0.23 1.71 -4.28
C LEU A 25 0.38 2.82 -3.45
N ILE A 26 0.10 2.79 -2.17
CA ILE A 26 0.61 3.75 -1.22
C ILE A 26 1.40 2.99 -0.16
N ARG A 27 2.57 3.51 0.20
CA ARG A 27 3.41 3.00 1.25
C ARG A 27 3.66 4.08 2.30
N CYS A 28 3.65 3.68 3.55
CA CYS A 28 4.02 4.58 4.62
C CYS A 28 5.55 4.75 4.64
N THR A 29 6.04 5.98 4.81
CA THR A 29 7.47 6.28 4.93
C THR A 29 8.06 5.80 6.26
N VAL A 30 7.20 5.47 7.22
CA VAL A 30 7.61 5.06 8.57
C VAL A 30 8.18 3.65 8.54
N SER A 31 9.40 3.50 9.05
CA SER A 31 10.15 2.22 9.09
C SER A 31 9.41 1.10 9.83
N THR A 32 8.60 1.44 10.83
CA THR A 32 7.80 0.47 11.61
C THR A 32 6.63 -0.10 10.81
N CYS A 33 6.12 0.65 9.84
CA CYS A 33 5.06 0.26 8.90
C CYS A 33 5.65 -0.45 7.67
N ASN A 34 6.85 -0.06 7.23
CA ASN A 34 7.52 -0.66 6.07
C ASN A 34 8.53 -1.75 6.48
N ARG A 35 8.13 -2.69 7.34
CA ARG A 35 9.05 -3.75 7.82
C ARG A 35 9.47 -4.65 6.65
N LYS A 36 10.77 -4.99 6.58
CA LYS A 36 11.36 -5.86 5.53
C LYS A 36 10.61 -7.18 5.28
N ARG A 37 10.00 -7.76 6.31
CA ARG A 37 9.30 -9.06 6.21
C ARG A 37 7.86 -8.94 5.70
N PHE A 38 7.20 -7.82 5.97
CA PHE A 38 5.81 -7.56 5.62
C PHE A 38 5.63 -6.06 5.36
N PRO A 39 5.99 -5.58 4.16
CA PRO A 39 5.72 -4.19 3.78
C PRO A 39 4.21 -3.96 3.75
N LEU A 40 3.73 -2.95 4.47
CA LEU A 40 2.32 -2.56 4.42
C LEU A 40 2.06 -1.77 3.14
N TYR A 41 1.09 -2.24 2.36
CA TYR A 41 0.60 -1.57 1.16
C TYR A 41 -0.82 -1.08 1.41
N PHE A 42 -1.11 0.11 0.89
CA PHE A 42 -2.44 0.70 0.96
C PHE A 42 -2.94 1.00 -0.45
N CYS A 43 -4.20 0.70 -0.71
CA CYS A 43 -4.79 0.94 -2.03
C CYS A 43 -5.26 2.40 -2.22
N SER A 44 -5.32 3.20 -1.15
CA SER A 44 -5.82 4.57 -1.18
C SER A 44 -5.32 5.39 0.01
N PRO A 45 -5.31 6.74 -0.10
CA PRO A 45 -4.92 7.61 1.01
C PRO A 45 -5.87 7.48 2.20
N SER A 46 -7.14 7.12 1.97
CA SER A 46 -8.10 6.85 3.05
C SER A 46 -7.76 5.58 3.83
N CYS A 47 -7.29 4.53 3.15
CA CYS A 47 -6.78 3.34 3.84
C CYS A 47 -5.50 3.64 4.60
N TRP A 48 -4.67 4.54 4.08
CA TRP A 48 -3.53 5.06 4.84
C TRP A 48 -4.03 5.88 6.04
N ASP A 49 -4.90 6.86 5.90
CA ASP A 49 -5.39 7.65 7.04
C ASP A 49 -6.01 6.78 8.15
N ALA A 50 -6.78 5.76 7.77
CA ALA A 50 -7.35 4.77 8.69
C ALA A 50 -6.31 3.94 9.48
N HIS A 51 -5.03 3.91 9.06
CA HIS A 51 -3.94 3.28 9.81
C HIS A 51 -3.30 4.22 10.86
N LEU A 52 -3.49 5.53 10.74
CA LEU A 52 -2.88 6.55 11.62
C LEU A 52 -3.46 6.62 13.05
N PRO A 53 -4.75 6.38 13.36
CA PRO A 53 -5.33 6.79 14.63
C PRO A 53 -4.77 6.07 15.86
N ASP A 54 -4.12 4.91 15.69
CA ASP A 54 -3.47 4.18 16.79
C ASP A 54 -2.00 4.61 17.00
N ALA A 55 -1.39 5.23 15.99
CA ALA A 55 0.01 5.58 15.99
C ALA A 55 0.16 7.10 16.11
N ARG A 56 0.67 7.58 17.25
CA ARG A 56 1.14 8.97 17.44
C ARG A 56 2.34 9.27 16.54
N HIS A 57 2.13 9.23 15.23
CA HIS A 57 3.12 9.58 14.24
C HIS A 57 3.30 11.10 14.27
N ARG A 58 4.53 11.55 14.53
CA ARG A 58 4.87 12.98 14.62
C ARG A 58 4.84 13.66 13.25
N ASP A 59 5.20 12.91 12.20
CA ASP A 59 5.18 13.29 10.79
C ASP A 59 4.86 12.05 9.92
N PRO A 60 3.60 11.61 9.87
CA PRO A 60 3.21 10.53 8.99
C PRO A 60 3.21 11.04 7.54
N ALA A 61 4.08 10.47 6.71
CA ALA A 61 4.05 10.68 5.27
C ALA A 61 3.82 9.35 4.54
N TYR A 62 3.30 9.45 3.32
CA TYR A 62 3.16 8.32 2.42
C TYR A 62 3.83 8.59 1.09
N THR A 63 4.29 7.53 0.45
CA THR A 63 4.80 7.54 -0.91
C THR A 63 3.79 6.84 -1.80
N GLU A 64 3.43 7.48 -2.91
CA GLU A 64 2.63 6.85 -3.95
C GLU A 64 3.59 6.14 -4.91
N GLU A 65 3.50 4.82 -4.97
CA GLU A 65 4.27 4.01 -5.92
C GLU A 65 3.32 3.30 -6.88
N VAL A 66 3.83 2.89 -8.02
CA VAL A 66 3.09 1.99 -8.92
C VAL A 66 3.55 0.57 -8.61
N ALA A 67 2.59 -0.35 -8.46
CA ALA A 67 2.82 -1.77 -8.25
C ALA A 67 3.60 -2.38 -9.42
N ARG A 68 4.92 -2.22 -9.44
CA ARG A 68 5.79 -2.78 -10.49
C ARG A 68 6.32 -4.11 -9.99
N LYS A 69 6.15 -5.18 -10.77
CA LYS A 69 6.94 -6.40 -10.56
C LYS A 69 8.42 -6.02 -10.67
N GLN A 70 9.15 -6.17 -9.57
CA GLN A 70 10.61 -6.14 -9.57
C GLN A 70 11.13 -7.47 -10.10
#